data_AF-A0A1E1F4J9-F1
#
_entry.id   AF-A0A1E1F4J9-F1
#
_cell.length_a   1.000
_cell.length_b   1.000
_cell.length_c   1.000
_cell.angle_alpha   90.00
_cell.angle_beta   90.00
_cell.angle_gamma   90.00
#
_symmetry.space_group_name_H-M   'P 1'
#
loop_
_entity.id
_entity.type
_entity.pdbx_description
1 polymer ?
#
loop_
_entity_poly.entity_id
_entity_poly.type
_entity_poly.pdbx_seq_one_letter_code
_entity_poly.pdbx_strand_id
1 'polypeptide(L)'
;MSEFNDEAGKEFDADFKVNGYLATAMRHIQAHIRTKYPDSFAIADELNKLGQAFYVDSTELLTGRYSHDPLCVAIQLIPRALSAYQASILSAERGMHIEALTLARSIYETAFWLGYLHQTPDTAKNTLFAETIRQELEVYRLSIEIVKDNAEHLAETRSRMSALGKELKKYPNSSIKMSDLASKAGFGNRYTEYRMLCGKAAHVSVQSTIHYLNRQDDGSFNGHIIGPDEDAVPEIFAFACGAIIMVIEAMRWLTKDTSRDDEFQALMARYAATMVPTDAIS
;
A
#
# COMPACT_ATOMS: atom_id res chain seq x y z
N MET A 1 -26.51 -1.86 -8.83
CA MET A 1 -26.65 -1.41 -10.24
C MET A 1 -28.08 -0.93 -10.54
N SER A 2 -28.58 0.11 -9.86
CA SER A 2 -29.87 0.72 -10.24
C SER A 2 -29.86 2.21 -9.99
N GLU A 3 -29.31 2.97 -10.93
CA GLU A 3 -29.73 4.36 -11.23
C GLU A 3 -29.01 4.94 -12.47
N PHE A 4 -28.72 4.11 -13.47
CA PHE A 4 -28.45 4.61 -14.82
C PHE A 4 -29.72 4.42 -15.64
N ASN A 5 -30.19 5.48 -16.32
CA ASN A 5 -31.28 5.38 -17.29
C ASN A 5 -30.96 4.23 -18.26
N ASP A 6 -31.95 3.43 -18.66
CA ASP A 6 -31.77 2.13 -19.36
C ASP A 6 -30.85 2.21 -20.60
N GLU A 7 -30.76 3.39 -21.24
CA GLU A 7 -29.86 3.66 -22.36
C GLU A 7 -28.41 3.96 -21.93
N ALA A 8 -28.21 4.77 -20.88
CA ALA A 8 -26.88 5.08 -20.32
C ALA A 8 -26.23 3.85 -19.65
N GLY A 9 -27.04 2.99 -19.02
CA GLY A 9 -26.59 1.72 -18.47
C GLY A 9 -26.10 0.75 -19.56
N LYS A 10 -26.81 0.69 -20.71
CA LYS A 10 -26.40 -0.12 -21.86
C LYS A 10 -25.14 0.39 -22.53
N GLU A 11 -24.98 1.71 -22.64
CA GLU A 11 -23.77 2.34 -23.18
C GLU A 11 -22.54 2.08 -22.28
N PHE A 12 -22.69 2.20 -20.96
CA PHE A 12 -21.66 1.81 -20.00
C PHE A 12 -21.25 0.35 -20.18
N ASP A 13 -22.23 -0.55 -20.26
CA ASP A 13 -22.02 -1.98 -20.41
C ASP A 13 -21.25 -2.34 -21.67
N ALA A 14 -21.56 -1.68 -22.79
CA ALA A 14 -20.89 -1.91 -24.06
C ALA A 14 -19.43 -1.43 -24.05
N ASP A 15 -19.18 -0.22 -23.54
CA ASP A 15 -17.82 0.35 -23.44
C ASP A 15 -16.95 -0.43 -22.45
N PHE A 16 -17.50 -0.77 -21.27
CA PHE A 16 -16.79 -1.52 -20.25
C PHE A 16 -16.44 -2.95 -20.69
N LYS A 17 -17.30 -3.64 -21.44
CA LYS A 17 -16.99 -4.99 -21.94
C LYS A 17 -15.79 -5.02 -22.90
N VAL A 18 -15.49 -3.90 -23.57
CA VAL A 18 -14.34 -3.79 -24.48
C VAL A 18 -13.11 -3.26 -23.76
N ASN A 19 -13.26 -2.22 -22.93
CA ASN A 19 -12.15 -1.44 -22.39
C ASN A 19 -11.89 -1.69 -20.90
N GLY A 20 -12.76 -2.44 -20.21
CA GLY A 20 -12.72 -2.66 -18.77
C GLY A 20 -12.67 -1.35 -17.99
N TYR A 21 -11.83 -1.29 -16.95
CA TYR A 21 -11.62 -0.08 -16.14
C TYR A 21 -10.98 1.10 -16.88
N LEU A 22 -10.59 0.92 -18.16
CA LEU A 22 -10.13 2.00 -19.03
C LEU A 22 -11.26 2.62 -19.88
N ALA A 23 -12.48 2.08 -19.79
CA ALA A 23 -13.66 2.61 -20.47
C ALA A 23 -13.87 4.11 -20.17
N THR A 24 -14.31 4.87 -21.16
CA THR A 24 -14.62 6.29 -20.99
C THR A 24 -15.79 6.47 -20.03
N ALA A 25 -16.73 5.53 -20.04
CA ALA A 25 -17.89 5.50 -19.16
C ALA A 25 -17.52 5.40 -17.66
N MET A 26 -16.28 5.02 -17.32
CA MET A 26 -15.79 5.01 -15.93
C MET A 26 -15.83 6.38 -15.26
N ARG A 27 -15.84 7.49 -16.01
CA ARG A 27 -16.00 8.83 -15.43
C ARG A 27 -17.33 9.01 -14.71
N HIS A 28 -18.41 8.38 -15.22
CA HIS A 28 -19.71 8.41 -14.58
C HIS A 28 -19.72 7.60 -13.28
N ILE A 29 -19.07 6.43 -13.28
CA ILE A 29 -18.91 5.61 -12.07
C ILE A 29 -18.10 6.35 -11.01
N GLN A 30 -17.01 7.03 -11.38
CA GLN A 30 -16.22 7.84 -10.45
C GLN A 30 -17.08 8.91 -9.77
N ALA A 31 -17.85 9.67 -10.56
CA ALA A 31 -18.75 10.69 -10.02
C ALA A 31 -19.83 10.06 -9.11
N HIS A 32 -20.38 8.91 -9.49
CA HIS A 32 -21.36 8.18 -8.70
C HIS A 32 -20.78 7.71 -7.36
N ILE A 33 -19.63 7.02 -7.36
CA ILE A 33 -18.96 6.51 -6.17
C ILE A 33 -18.59 7.67 -5.21
N ARG A 34 -18.10 8.80 -5.73
CA ARG A 34 -17.83 9.99 -4.89
C ARG A 34 -19.10 10.60 -4.29
N THR A 35 -20.23 10.52 -4.97
CA THR A 35 -21.53 10.96 -4.45
C THR A 35 -22.11 9.98 -3.43
N LYS A 36 -21.83 8.67 -3.59
CA LYS A 36 -22.28 7.60 -2.69
C LYS A 36 -21.53 7.62 -1.35
N TYR A 37 -20.24 7.97 -1.34
CA TYR A 37 -19.39 7.95 -0.14
C TYR A 37 -18.69 9.30 0.15
N PRO A 38 -19.44 10.41 0.27
CA PRO A 38 -18.86 11.76 0.31
C PRO A 38 -17.94 11.97 1.51
N ASP A 39 -18.33 11.50 2.69
CA ASP A 39 -17.54 11.66 3.92
C ASP A 39 -16.23 10.87 3.86
N SER A 40 -16.26 9.68 3.26
CA SER A 40 -15.07 8.84 3.11
C SER A 40 -14.03 9.50 2.21
N PHE A 41 -14.47 10.08 1.08
CA PHE A 41 -13.59 10.83 0.20
C PHE A 41 -13.08 12.13 0.85
N ALA A 42 -13.92 12.84 1.60
CA ALA A 42 -13.48 14.04 2.31
C ALA A 42 -12.34 13.72 3.29
N ILE A 43 -12.50 12.69 4.12
CA ILE A 43 -11.45 12.24 5.05
C ILE A 43 -10.19 11.81 4.28
N ALA A 44 -10.34 11.06 3.19
CA ALA A 44 -9.20 10.59 2.41
C ALA A 44 -8.43 11.74 1.75
N ASP A 45 -9.13 12.73 1.18
CA ASP A 45 -8.54 13.90 0.56
C ASP A 45 -7.80 14.78 1.59
N GLU A 46 -8.35 14.91 2.81
CA GLU A 46 -7.71 15.63 3.91
C GLU A 46 -6.47 14.89 4.44
N LEU A 47 -6.53 13.57 4.62
CA LEU A 47 -5.37 12.74 4.97
C LEU A 47 -4.26 12.83 3.90
N ASN A 48 -4.63 12.83 2.61
CA ASN A 48 -3.67 13.03 1.53
C ASN A 48 -2.99 14.40 1.64
N LYS A 49 -3.74 15.48 1.85
CA LYS A 49 -3.19 16.83 1.99
C LYS A 49 -2.25 16.92 3.18
N LEU A 50 -2.64 16.36 4.33
CA LEU A 50 -1.83 16.35 5.55
C LEU A 50 -0.52 15.58 5.34
N GLY A 51 -0.58 14.35 4.83
CA GLY A 51 0.60 13.54 4.56
C GLY A 51 1.53 14.18 3.52
N GLN A 52 0.95 14.78 2.46
CA GLN A 52 1.71 15.51 1.44
C GLN A 52 2.43 16.73 2.03
N ALA A 53 1.76 17.51 2.89
CA ALA A 53 2.35 18.67 3.55
C ALA A 53 3.53 18.27 4.44
N PHE A 54 3.35 17.27 5.31
CA PHE A 54 4.44 16.76 6.13
C PHE A 54 5.62 16.26 5.29
N TYR A 55 5.37 15.58 4.16
CA TYR A 55 6.44 15.11 3.28
C TYR A 55 7.24 16.27 2.68
N VAL A 56 6.54 17.26 2.10
CA VAL A 56 7.17 18.42 1.48
C VAL A 56 8.01 19.18 2.51
N ASP A 57 7.46 19.48 3.68
CA ASP A 57 8.18 20.18 4.75
C ASP A 57 9.39 19.37 5.23
N SER A 58 9.27 18.04 5.30
CA SER A 58 10.38 17.16 5.69
C SER A 58 11.54 17.14 4.69
N THR A 59 11.33 17.54 3.43
CA THR A 59 12.42 17.52 2.43
C THR A 59 13.56 18.48 2.79
N GLU A 60 13.28 19.55 3.53
CA GLU A 60 14.31 20.48 4.01
C GLU A 60 15.30 19.79 4.95
N LEU A 61 14.85 18.76 5.68
CA LEU A 61 15.69 17.98 6.59
C LEU A 61 16.76 17.16 5.87
N LEU A 62 16.66 17.00 4.54
CA LEU A 62 17.63 16.25 3.73
C LEU A 62 18.90 17.05 3.42
N THR A 63 18.86 18.39 3.51
CA THR A 63 20.00 19.23 3.11
C THR A 63 21.25 18.90 3.94
N GLY A 64 22.35 18.59 3.25
CA GLY A 64 23.64 18.28 3.87
C GLY A 64 23.76 16.87 4.48
N ARG A 65 22.74 16.01 4.34
CA ARG A 65 22.77 14.63 4.84
C ARG A 65 23.14 13.62 3.75
N TYR A 66 23.62 12.46 4.19
CA TYR A 66 24.01 11.34 3.32
C TYR A 66 22.87 10.34 3.14
N SER A 67 22.90 9.55 2.07
CA SER A 67 21.90 8.51 1.78
C SER A 67 21.82 7.39 2.82
N HIS A 68 22.86 7.22 3.64
CA HIS A 68 22.90 6.26 4.76
C HIS A 68 22.53 6.89 6.12
N ASP A 69 22.04 8.13 6.15
CA ASP A 69 21.42 8.70 7.34
C ASP A 69 20.03 8.05 7.53
N PRO A 70 19.70 7.47 8.70
CA PRO A 70 18.39 6.87 8.94
C PRO A 70 17.20 7.80 8.66
N LEU A 71 17.34 9.10 8.95
CA LEU A 71 16.30 10.09 8.67
C LEU A 71 16.14 10.31 7.16
N CYS A 72 17.24 10.35 6.40
CA CYS A 72 17.18 10.40 4.94
C CYS A 72 16.47 9.19 4.36
N VAL A 73 16.82 7.98 4.83
CA VAL A 73 16.17 6.74 4.41
C VAL A 73 14.67 6.81 4.70
N ALA A 74 14.29 7.26 5.89
CA ALA A 74 12.89 7.39 6.26
C ALA A 74 12.15 8.38 5.34
N ILE A 75 12.69 9.58 5.13
CA ILE A 75 12.07 10.60 4.28
C ILE A 75 11.92 10.12 2.83
N GLN A 76 12.88 9.33 2.32
CA GLN A 76 12.83 8.75 0.98
C GLN A 76 11.78 7.64 0.82
N LEU A 77 11.35 6.99 1.92
CA LEU A 77 10.29 5.98 1.90
C LEU A 77 8.88 6.60 1.86
N ILE A 78 8.71 7.81 2.39
CA ILE A 78 7.42 8.51 2.46
C ILE A 78 6.72 8.66 1.09
N PRO A 79 7.37 9.12 0.01
CA PRO A 79 6.69 9.29 -1.28
C PRO A 79 6.19 7.96 -1.85
N ARG A 80 6.80 6.82 -1.49
CA ARG A 80 6.29 5.49 -1.84
C ARG A 80 4.94 5.22 -1.18
N ALA A 81 4.80 5.53 0.11
CA ALA A 81 3.54 5.38 0.83
C ALA A 81 2.47 6.34 0.31
N LEU A 82 2.80 7.63 0.11
CA LEU A 82 1.87 8.62 -0.41
C LEU A 82 1.37 8.28 -1.82
N SER A 83 2.27 7.86 -2.71
CA SER A 83 1.88 7.45 -4.07
C SER A 83 0.99 6.19 -4.05
N ALA A 84 1.32 5.20 -3.21
CA ALA A 84 0.47 4.01 -3.04
C ALA A 84 -0.91 4.37 -2.46
N TYR A 85 -0.97 5.32 -1.52
CA TYR A 85 -2.22 5.83 -0.98
C TYR A 85 -3.07 6.52 -2.05
N GLN A 86 -2.50 7.48 -2.76
CA GLN A 86 -3.18 8.19 -3.85
C GLN A 86 -3.69 7.22 -4.92
N ALA A 87 -2.86 6.25 -5.31
CA ALA A 87 -3.26 5.20 -6.26
C ALA A 87 -4.40 4.33 -5.70
N SER A 88 -4.38 3.99 -4.40
CA SER A 88 -5.45 3.22 -3.75
C SER A 88 -6.78 3.97 -3.79
N ILE A 89 -6.78 5.29 -3.53
CA ILE A 89 -7.98 6.13 -3.63
C ILE A 89 -8.48 6.23 -5.08
N LEU A 90 -7.58 6.42 -6.06
CA LEU A 90 -7.94 6.45 -7.48
C LEU A 90 -8.52 5.10 -7.98
N SER A 91 -8.06 3.98 -7.42
CA SER A 91 -8.63 2.65 -7.65
C SER A 91 -10.00 2.51 -7.00
N ALA A 92 -10.20 3.07 -5.80
CA ALA A 92 -11.49 3.10 -5.11
C ALA A 92 -12.56 3.85 -5.93
N GLU A 93 -12.20 4.99 -6.53
CA GLU A 93 -13.10 5.74 -7.44
C GLU A 93 -13.55 4.93 -8.65
N ARG A 94 -12.84 3.86 -8.99
CA ARG A 94 -13.18 2.95 -10.09
C ARG A 94 -13.81 1.64 -9.62
N GLY A 95 -14.02 1.45 -8.32
CA GLY A 95 -14.46 0.18 -7.74
C GLY A 95 -13.46 -0.96 -7.95
N MET A 96 -12.17 -0.65 -8.10
CA MET A 96 -11.09 -1.64 -8.29
C MET A 96 -10.60 -2.16 -6.94
N HIS A 97 -11.40 -3.02 -6.33
CA HIS A 97 -11.24 -3.44 -4.93
C HIS A 97 -9.89 -4.12 -4.65
N ILE A 98 -9.56 -5.18 -5.39
CA ILE A 98 -8.35 -5.98 -5.15
C ILE A 98 -7.08 -5.17 -5.38
N GLU A 99 -7.05 -4.34 -6.41
CA GLU A 99 -5.91 -3.47 -6.73
C GLU A 99 -5.72 -2.42 -5.62
N ALA A 100 -6.80 -1.81 -5.14
CA ALA A 100 -6.73 -0.83 -4.08
C ALA A 100 -6.23 -1.41 -2.76
N LEU A 101 -6.68 -2.62 -2.38
CA LEU A 101 -6.19 -3.34 -1.20
C LEU A 101 -4.72 -3.78 -1.34
N THR A 102 -4.31 -4.17 -2.54
CA THR A 102 -2.90 -4.49 -2.84
C THR A 102 -2.00 -3.27 -2.59
N LEU A 103 -2.44 -2.09 -3.02
CA LEU A 103 -1.73 -0.84 -2.77
C LEU A 103 -1.72 -0.49 -1.27
N ALA A 104 -2.86 -0.64 -0.57
CA ALA A 104 -2.95 -0.40 0.87
C ALA A 104 -1.94 -1.24 1.66
N ARG A 105 -1.70 -2.50 1.27
CA ARG A 105 -0.68 -3.36 1.88
C ARG A 105 0.72 -2.73 1.83
N SER A 106 1.10 -2.16 0.70
CA SER A 106 2.42 -1.50 0.55
C SER A 106 2.56 -0.29 1.47
N ILE A 107 1.45 0.39 1.81
CA ILE A 107 1.46 1.50 2.77
C ILE A 107 1.77 0.97 4.18
N TYR A 108 1.15 -0.14 4.61
CA TYR A 108 1.46 -0.79 5.90
C TYR A 108 2.93 -1.19 6.02
N GLU A 109 3.49 -1.84 5.00
CA GLU A 109 4.92 -2.23 5.01
C GLU A 109 5.82 -1.00 5.16
N THR A 110 5.49 0.08 4.47
CA THR A 110 6.23 1.34 4.56
C THR A 110 6.10 1.95 5.96
N ALA A 111 4.90 1.99 6.53
CA ALA A 111 4.65 2.48 7.88
C ALA A 111 5.44 1.69 8.94
N PHE A 112 5.51 0.36 8.81
CA PHE A 112 6.31 -0.47 9.71
C PHE A 112 7.81 -0.14 9.62
N TRP A 113 8.34 0.09 8.42
CA TRP A 113 9.73 0.54 8.28
C TRP A 113 9.98 1.93 8.88
N LEU A 114 9.06 2.88 8.67
CA LEU A 114 9.17 4.22 9.25
C LEU A 114 9.15 4.19 10.78
N GLY A 115 8.22 3.43 11.37
CA GLY A 115 8.18 3.24 12.82
C GLY A 115 9.44 2.55 13.35
N TYR A 116 9.98 1.56 12.63
CA TYR A 116 11.22 0.90 13.05
C TYR A 116 12.43 1.85 12.98
N LEU A 117 12.51 2.68 11.93
CA LEU A 117 13.51 3.74 11.79
C LEU A 117 13.41 4.80 12.89
N HIS A 118 12.21 5.05 13.42
CA HIS A 118 12.05 5.91 14.59
C HIS A 118 12.59 5.23 15.87
N GLN A 119 12.20 3.98 16.11
CA GLN A 119 12.48 3.26 17.36
C GLN A 119 13.97 2.90 17.51
N THR A 120 14.60 2.37 16.46
CA THR A 120 16.02 1.98 16.48
C THR A 120 16.71 2.33 15.15
N PRO A 121 17.01 3.62 14.91
CA PRO A 121 17.37 4.15 13.59
C PRO A 121 18.49 3.38 12.86
N ASP A 122 19.63 3.15 13.51
CA ASP A 122 20.76 2.47 12.88
C ASP A 122 20.51 0.99 12.64
N THR A 123 19.85 0.31 13.58
CA THR A 123 19.50 -1.10 13.41
C THR A 123 18.50 -1.26 12.27
N ALA A 124 17.44 -0.45 12.24
CA ALA A 124 16.42 -0.47 11.21
C ALA A 124 17.01 -0.19 9.82
N LYS A 125 17.78 0.89 9.71
CA LYS A 125 18.52 1.24 8.48
C LYS A 125 19.38 0.07 8.00
N ASN A 126 20.24 -0.47 8.87
CA ASN A 126 21.14 -1.56 8.50
C ASN A 126 20.40 -2.83 8.10
N THR A 127 19.27 -3.13 8.76
CA THR A 127 18.40 -4.25 8.36
C THR A 127 17.80 -4.00 6.97
N LEU A 128 17.32 -2.79 6.68
CA LEU A 128 16.73 -2.46 5.38
C LEU A 128 17.76 -2.60 4.24
N PHE A 129 18.98 -2.04 4.41
CA PHE A 129 20.06 -2.24 3.44
C PHE A 129 20.42 -3.72 3.25
N ALA A 130 20.49 -4.48 4.34
CA ALA A 130 20.75 -5.92 4.26
C ALA A 130 19.66 -6.67 3.49
N GLU A 131 18.38 -6.31 3.67
CA GLU A 131 17.25 -6.87 2.90
C GLU A 131 17.38 -6.56 1.41
N THR A 132 17.68 -5.30 1.03
CA THR A 132 17.90 -4.92 -0.37
C THR A 132 19.02 -5.75 -1.01
N ILE A 133 20.15 -5.88 -0.33
CA ILE A 133 21.30 -6.65 -0.86
C ILE A 133 20.94 -8.15 -0.99
N ARG A 134 20.21 -8.72 -0.02
CA ARG A 134 19.77 -10.14 -0.10
C ARG A 134 18.84 -10.38 -1.27
N GLN A 135 17.88 -9.48 -1.49
CA GLN A 135 16.95 -9.57 -2.62
C GLN A 135 17.71 -9.51 -3.94
N GLU A 136 18.64 -8.56 -4.10
CA GLU A 136 19.47 -8.46 -5.31
C GLU A 136 20.34 -9.72 -5.49
N LEU A 137 20.95 -10.23 -4.42
CA LEU A 137 21.74 -11.47 -4.46
C LEU A 137 20.91 -12.66 -4.95
N GLU A 138 19.67 -12.80 -4.48
CA GLU A 138 18.78 -13.89 -4.88
C GLU A 138 18.36 -13.77 -6.35
N VAL A 139 18.10 -12.55 -6.84
CA VAL A 139 17.84 -12.31 -8.27
C VAL A 139 19.02 -12.79 -9.11
N TYR A 140 20.26 -12.41 -8.76
CA TYR A 140 21.45 -12.88 -9.48
C TYR A 140 21.68 -14.38 -9.37
N ARG A 141 21.34 -14.98 -8.22
CA ARG A 141 21.43 -16.43 -8.05
C ARG A 141 20.49 -17.15 -9.01
N LEU A 142 19.26 -16.69 -9.12
CA LEU A 142 18.27 -17.24 -10.04
C LEU A 142 18.64 -16.98 -11.52
N SER A 143 19.28 -15.84 -11.81
CA SER A 143 19.67 -15.51 -13.19
C SER A 143 20.81 -16.37 -13.74
N ILE A 144 21.56 -17.10 -12.90
CA ILE A 144 22.61 -18.04 -13.36
C ILE A 144 22.07 -19.01 -14.41
N GLU A 145 20.89 -19.59 -14.19
CA GLU A 145 20.31 -20.55 -15.13
C GLU A 145 19.93 -19.91 -16.47
N ILE A 146 19.64 -18.61 -16.48
CA ILE A 146 19.28 -17.84 -17.68
C ILE A 146 20.54 -17.55 -18.51
N VAL A 147 21.65 -17.24 -17.86
CA VAL A 147 22.88 -16.79 -18.55
C VAL A 147 23.94 -17.87 -18.71
N LYS A 148 23.69 -19.11 -18.25
CA LYS A 148 24.71 -20.17 -18.16
C LYS A 148 25.43 -20.50 -19.46
N ASP A 149 24.75 -20.34 -20.61
CA ASP A 149 25.31 -20.65 -21.93
C ASP A 149 26.06 -19.44 -22.53
N ASN A 150 26.05 -18.28 -21.87
CA ASN A 150 26.83 -17.11 -22.23
C ASN A 150 27.94 -16.88 -21.18
N ALA A 151 29.16 -17.26 -21.54
CA ALA A 151 30.31 -17.23 -20.62
C ALA A 151 30.62 -15.83 -20.06
N GLU A 152 30.41 -14.78 -20.85
CA GLU A 152 30.64 -13.39 -20.43
C GLU A 152 29.62 -12.97 -19.37
N HIS A 153 28.32 -13.11 -19.66
CA HIS A 153 27.25 -12.76 -18.72
C HIS A 153 27.28 -13.63 -17.45
N LEU A 154 27.68 -14.91 -17.56
CA LEU A 154 27.86 -15.78 -16.40
C LEU A 154 29.00 -15.29 -15.49
N ALA A 155 30.13 -14.86 -16.08
CA ALA A 155 31.25 -14.31 -15.33
C ALA A 155 30.87 -12.99 -14.64
N GLU A 156 30.17 -12.09 -15.34
CA GLU A 156 29.66 -10.84 -14.79
C GLU A 156 28.70 -11.09 -13.62
N THR A 157 27.72 -11.99 -13.80
CA THR A 157 26.75 -12.37 -12.77
C THR A 157 27.45 -12.87 -11.50
N ARG A 158 28.42 -13.78 -11.64
CA ARG A 158 29.20 -14.30 -10.51
C ARG A 158 30.04 -13.22 -9.82
N SER A 159 30.63 -12.31 -10.59
CA SER A 159 31.38 -11.17 -10.07
C SER A 159 30.49 -10.27 -9.22
N ARG A 160 29.29 -9.95 -9.72
CA ARG A 160 28.31 -9.11 -9.02
C ARG A 160 27.81 -9.78 -7.74
N MET A 161 27.51 -11.08 -7.77
CA MET A 161 27.17 -11.84 -6.56
C MET A 161 28.29 -11.80 -5.52
N SER A 162 29.55 -11.91 -5.92
CA SER A 162 30.70 -11.80 -5.01
C SER A 162 30.79 -10.42 -4.36
N ALA A 163 30.57 -9.35 -5.14
CA ALA A 163 30.56 -7.98 -4.64
C ALA A 163 29.43 -7.75 -3.62
N LEU A 164 28.20 -8.15 -3.96
CA LEU A 164 27.04 -8.07 -3.05
C LEU A 164 27.25 -8.89 -1.78
N GLY A 165 27.82 -10.08 -1.89
CA GLY A 165 28.14 -10.92 -0.73
C GLY A 165 29.19 -10.29 0.21
N LYS A 166 30.15 -9.52 -0.32
CA LYS A 166 31.09 -8.73 0.49
C LYS A 166 30.41 -7.53 1.13
N GLU A 167 29.51 -6.88 0.41
CA GLU A 167 28.75 -5.74 0.91
C GLU A 167 27.79 -6.14 2.03
N LEU A 168 27.08 -7.26 1.88
CA LEU A 168 26.16 -7.79 2.90
C LEU A 168 26.85 -8.03 4.24
N LYS A 169 28.13 -8.42 4.25
CA LYS A 169 28.91 -8.60 5.49
C LYS A 169 29.08 -7.31 6.30
N LYS A 170 28.89 -6.14 5.71
CA LYS A 170 28.87 -4.85 6.43
C LYS A 170 27.60 -4.68 7.28
N TYR A 171 26.57 -5.49 7.03
CA TYR A 171 25.28 -5.42 7.70
C TYR A 171 24.96 -6.78 8.37
N PRO A 172 25.47 -7.05 9.58
CA PRO A 172 25.34 -8.37 10.24
C PRO A 172 23.92 -8.69 10.73
N ASN A 173 22.94 -7.82 10.49
CA ASN A 173 21.58 -7.97 10.98
C ASN A 173 20.87 -9.15 10.30
N SER A 174 20.09 -9.94 11.04
CA SER A 174 19.27 -10.99 10.45
C SER A 174 18.16 -10.43 9.54
N SER A 175 17.61 -11.27 8.67
CA SER A 175 16.35 -10.95 8.01
C SER A 175 15.24 -10.76 9.05
N ILE A 176 14.28 -9.89 8.75
CA ILE A 176 13.20 -9.54 9.66
C ILE A 176 11.86 -10.02 9.09
N LYS A 177 11.08 -10.71 9.91
CA LYS A 177 9.71 -11.08 9.55
C LYS A 177 8.79 -9.87 9.70
N MET A 178 7.74 -9.80 8.89
CA MET A 178 6.83 -8.65 8.92
C MET A 178 6.11 -8.48 10.27
N SER A 179 5.81 -9.57 10.99
CA SER A 179 5.28 -9.52 12.37
C SER A 179 6.25 -8.83 13.34
N ASP A 180 7.53 -9.15 13.20
CA ASP A 180 8.58 -8.65 14.06
C ASP A 180 8.87 -7.18 13.71
N LEU A 181 8.81 -6.84 12.42
CA LEU A 181 8.92 -5.46 11.95
C LEU A 181 7.78 -4.60 12.51
N ALA A 182 6.53 -5.03 12.36
CA ALA A 182 5.37 -4.31 12.91
C ALA A 182 5.48 -4.10 14.42
N SER A 183 5.89 -5.15 15.15
CA SER A 183 6.08 -5.06 16.61
C SER A 183 7.20 -4.07 16.98
N LYS A 184 8.36 -4.16 16.31
CA LYS A 184 9.50 -3.25 16.53
C LYS A 184 9.21 -1.81 16.12
N ALA A 185 8.25 -1.61 15.21
CA ALA A 185 7.81 -0.30 14.75
C ALA A 185 6.84 0.42 15.70
N GLY A 186 6.34 -0.27 16.74
CA GLY A 186 5.27 0.24 17.59
C GLY A 186 3.86 0.03 17.02
N PHE A 187 3.73 -0.75 15.94
CA PHE A 187 2.45 -1.01 15.25
C PHE A 187 2.04 -2.49 15.31
N GLY A 188 2.46 -3.22 16.34
CA GLY A 188 2.18 -4.66 16.47
C GLY A 188 0.68 -4.99 16.50
N ASN A 189 -0.14 -4.12 17.08
CA ASN A 189 -1.61 -4.24 17.10
C ASN A 189 -2.27 -4.10 15.72
N ARG A 190 -1.57 -3.52 14.73
CA ARG A 190 -2.04 -3.33 13.35
C ARG A 190 -1.53 -4.41 12.39
N TYR A 191 -0.73 -5.36 12.87
CA TYR A 191 -0.20 -6.46 12.04
C TYR A 191 -1.31 -7.35 11.45
N THR A 192 -2.42 -7.52 12.17
CA THR A 192 -3.55 -8.33 11.71
C THR A 192 -4.16 -7.77 10.43
N GLU A 193 -4.27 -6.45 10.31
CA GLU A 193 -4.80 -5.78 9.12
C GLU A 193 -3.90 -6.01 7.90
N TYR A 194 -2.59 -5.84 8.07
CA TYR A 194 -1.60 -6.20 7.06
C TYR A 194 -1.78 -7.67 6.61
N ARG A 195 -1.99 -8.60 7.56
CA ARG A 195 -2.18 -10.02 7.26
C ARG A 195 -3.49 -10.33 6.55
N MET A 196 -4.56 -9.61 6.85
CA MET A 196 -5.82 -9.69 6.11
C MET A 196 -5.60 -9.32 4.64
N LEU A 197 -4.88 -8.23 4.37
CA LEU A 197 -4.55 -7.80 3.00
C LEU A 197 -3.70 -8.82 2.24
N CYS A 198 -2.76 -9.50 2.92
CA CYS A 198 -1.99 -10.58 2.30
C CYS A 198 -2.88 -11.73 1.80
N GLY A 199 -3.91 -12.09 2.57
CA GLY A 199 -4.83 -13.17 2.21
C GLY A 199 -5.87 -12.76 1.16
N LYS A 200 -6.34 -11.51 1.20
CA LYS A 200 -7.40 -11.02 0.31
C LYS A 200 -6.91 -10.62 -1.07
N ALA A 201 -5.78 -9.91 -1.16
CA ALA A 201 -5.42 -9.19 -2.39
C ALA A 201 -4.01 -9.49 -2.92
N ALA A 202 -3.06 -9.79 -2.04
CA ALA A 202 -1.64 -9.87 -2.43
C ALA A 202 -1.24 -11.12 -3.22
N HIS A 203 -1.92 -12.24 -2.98
CA HIS A 203 -1.61 -13.53 -3.59
C HIS A 203 -2.80 -14.01 -4.38
N VAL A 204 -2.54 -14.48 -5.61
CA VAL A 204 -3.53 -15.21 -6.38
C VAL A 204 -3.95 -16.42 -5.57
N SER A 205 -5.21 -16.42 -5.16
CA SER A 205 -5.83 -17.49 -4.40
C SER A 205 -7.29 -17.59 -4.81
N VAL A 206 -7.94 -18.71 -4.52
CA VAL A 206 -9.38 -18.84 -4.72
C VAL A 206 -10.15 -17.73 -3.98
N GLN A 207 -9.63 -17.33 -2.81
CA GLN A 207 -10.18 -16.23 -2.02
C GLN A 207 -10.10 -14.90 -2.75
N SER A 208 -8.98 -14.58 -3.42
CA SER A 208 -8.85 -13.34 -4.18
C SER A 208 -9.73 -13.30 -5.43
N THR A 209 -10.15 -14.45 -5.95
CA THR A 209 -11.02 -14.54 -7.14
C THR A 209 -12.51 -14.56 -6.83
N ILE A 210 -12.90 -14.83 -5.58
CA ILE A 210 -14.32 -15.03 -5.23
C ILE A 210 -15.16 -13.76 -5.42
N HIS A 211 -14.53 -12.58 -5.34
CA HIS A 211 -15.15 -11.28 -5.56
C HIS A 211 -15.61 -11.08 -7.01
N TYR A 212 -15.13 -11.89 -7.96
CA TYR A 212 -15.57 -11.86 -9.34
C TYR A 212 -16.70 -12.86 -9.62
N LEU A 213 -17.25 -13.55 -8.62
CA LEU A 213 -18.29 -14.56 -8.82
C LEU A 213 -19.62 -14.12 -8.21
N ASN A 214 -20.71 -14.27 -8.96
CA ASN A 214 -22.05 -13.95 -8.48
C ASN A 214 -22.61 -15.12 -7.66
N ARG A 215 -22.38 -15.07 -6.34
CA ARG A 215 -22.79 -16.11 -5.41
C ARG A 215 -24.28 -16.02 -5.09
N GLN A 216 -24.96 -17.16 -5.15
CA GLN A 216 -26.37 -17.33 -4.81
C GLN A 216 -26.53 -17.71 -3.32
N ASP A 217 -27.74 -17.60 -2.80
CA ASP A 217 -28.07 -17.92 -1.40
C ASP A 217 -27.75 -19.38 -1.01
N ASP A 218 -27.85 -20.31 -1.97
CA ASP A 218 -27.53 -21.73 -1.79
C ASP A 218 -26.02 -22.02 -1.86
N GLY A 219 -25.20 -21.00 -2.07
CA GLY A 219 -23.75 -21.08 -2.19
C GLY A 219 -23.23 -21.43 -3.58
N SER A 220 -24.10 -21.67 -4.57
CA SER A 220 -23.73 -21.82 -5.98
C SER A 220 -23.35 -20.48 -6.62
N PHE A 221 -22.80 -20.52 -7.84
CA PHE A 221 -22.46 -19.32 -8.61
C PHE A 221 -23.18 -19.35 -9.95
N ASN A 222 -23.77 -18.23 -10.38
CA ASN A 222 -24.50 -18.14 -11.65
C ASN A 222 -23.80 -17.28 -12.72
N GLY A 223 -22.54 -16.90 -12.49
CA GLY A 223 -21.75 -16.15 -13.45
C GLY A 223 -20.62 -15.34 -12.80
N HIS A 224 -19.95 -14.54 -13.64
CA HIS A 224 -18.97 -13.57 -13.18
C HIS A 224 -19.61 -12.21 -12.93
N ILE A 225 -19.15 -11.54 -11.87
CA ILE A 225 -19.36 -10.11 -11.68
C ILE A 225 -18.40 -9.39 -12.61
N ILE A 226 -18.94 -8.66 -13.58
CA ILE A 226 -18.18 -7.86 -14.54
C ILE A 226 -18.54 -6.40 -14.25
N GLY A 227 -17.56 -5.64 -13.76
CA GLY A 227 -17.76 -4.23 -13.46
C GLY A 227 -17.12 -3.80 -12.14
N PRO A 228 -17.23 -2.51 -11.82
CA PRO A 228 -16.82 -1.93 -10.54
C PRO A 228 -17.52 -2.59 -9.35
N ASP A 229 -16.76 -2.87 -8.28
CA ASP A 229 -17.30 -3.30 -6.98
C ASP A 229 -17.49 -2.07 -6.07
N GLU A 230 -18.63 -1.40 -6.24
CA GLU A 230 -18.95 -0.18 -5.48
C GLU A 230 -19.21 -0.46 -4.00
N ASP A 231 -19.66 -1.66 -3.66
CA ASP A 231 -20.05 -2.01 -2.29
C ASP A 231 -18.84 -2.40 -1.44
N ALA A 232 -17.73 -2.79 -2.07
CA ALA A 232 -16.44 -2.98 -1.39
C ALA A 232 -15.64 -1.69 -1.16
N VAL A 233 -16.05 -0.56 -1.73
CA VAL A 233 -15.35 0.73 -1.59
C VAL A 233 -15.12 1.14 -0.12
N PRO A 234 -16.07 0.98 0.82
CA PRO A 234 -15.83 1.29 2.24
C PRO A 234 -14.65 0.52 2.85
N GLU A 235 -14.46 -0.75 2.47
CA GLU A 235 -13.34 -1.57 2.96
C GLU A 235 -11.99 -1.01 2.48
N ILE A 236 -11.92 -0.52 1.23
CA ILE A 236 -10.73 0.13 0.70
C ILE A 236 -10.34 1.33 1.57
N PHE A 237 -11.31 2.19 1.89
CA PHE A 237 -11.08 3.36 2.72
C PHE A 237 -10.59 2.99 4.12
N ALA A 238 -11.21 1.99 4.75
CA ALA A 238 -10.79 1.50 6.06
C ALA A 238 -9.30 1.10 6.06
N PHE A 239 -8.86 0.29 5.09
CA PHE A 239 -7.46 -0.15 5.04
C PHE A 239 -6.49 0.95 4.60
N ALA A 240 -6.80 1.69 3.53
CA ALA A 240 -5.89 2.69 2.97
C ALA A 240 -5.73 3.90 3.91
N CYS A 241 -6.83 4.42 4.47
CA CYS A 241 -6.79 5.54 5.41
C CYS A 241 -6.14 5.11 6.73
N GLY A 242 -6.46 3.92 7.23
CA GLY A 242 -5.79 3.37 8.41
C GLY A 242 -4.28 3.24 8.23
N ALA A 243 -3.82 2.82 7.04
CA ALA A 243 -2.40 2.70 6.73
C ALA A 243 -1.70 4.06 6.62
N ILE A 244 -2.31 5.05 5.94
CA ILE A 244 -1.68 6.37 5.79
C ILE A 244 -1.63 7.12 7.11
N ILE A 245 -2.60 6.93 8.01
CA ILE A 245 -2.55 7.45 9.38
C ILE A 245 -1.29 6.96 10.10
N MET A 246 -0.94 5.68 9.96
CA MET A 246 0.30 5.14 10.55
C MET A 246 1.57 5.76 9.94
N VAL A 247 1.54 6.08 8.64
CA VAL A 247 2.66 6.77 7.97
C VAL A 247 2.81 8.19 8.52
N ILE A 248 1.71 8.95 8.59
CA ILE A 248 1.71 10.32 9.13
C ILE A 248 2.17 10.32 10.59
N GLU A 249 1.69 9.36 11.39
CA GLU A 249 2.13 9.20 12.78
C GLU A 249 3.65 8.94 12.88
N ALA A 250 4.17 8.01 12.08
CA ALA A 250 5.60 7.74 12.05
C ALA A 250 6.41 8.96 11.57
N MET A 251 5.88 9.74 10.62
CA MET A 251 6.50 10.98 10.18
C MET A 251 6.58 11.99 11.32
N ARG A 252 5.49 12.21 12.06
CA ARG A 252 5.46 13.07 13.27
C ARG A 252 6.54 12.64 14.27
N TRP A 253 6.68 11.33 14.52
CA TRP A 253 7.71 10.80 15.42
C TRP A 253 9.14 11.06 14.92
N LEU A 254 9.39 10.89 13.62
CA LEU A 254 10.71 11.05 13.01
C LEU A 254 11.15 12.53 12.94
N THR A 255 10.23 13.42 12.57
CA THR A 255 10.51 14.86 12.41
C THR A 255 10.36 15.62 13.72
N LYS A 256 9.65 15.06 14.70
CA LYS A 256 9.21 15.73 15.94
C LYS A 256 8.37 16.97 15.67
N ASP A 257 7.74 17.04 14.49
CA ASP A 257 6.84 18.11 14.12
C ASP A 257 5.47 17.89 14.78
N THR A 258 5.07 18.86 15.59
CA THR A 258 3.80 18.88 16.33
C THR A 258 2.85 19.98 15.84
N SER A 259 3.22 20.71 14.79
CA SER A 259 2.49 21.88 14.29
C SER A 259 1.07 21.57 13.79
N ARG A 260 0.79 20.30 13.50
CA ARG A 260 -0.47 19.81 12.91
C ARG A 260 -1.14 18.72 13.76
N ASP A 261 -0.80 18.66 15.04
CA ASP A 261 -1.31 17.61 15.94
C ASP A 261 -2.83 17.65 16.06
N ASP A 262 -3.42 18.82 16.25
CA ASP A 262 -4.88 18.96 16.38
C ASP A 262 -5.61 18.51 15.09
N GLU A 263 -5.07 18.87 13.92
CA GLU A 263 -5.60 18.44 12.62
C GLU A 263 -5.52 16.92 12.47
N PHE A 264 -4.37 16.34 12.80
CA PHE A 264 -4.15 14.90 12.76
C PHE A 264 -5.10 14.14 13.71
N GLN A 265 -5.24 14.59 14.96
CA GLN A 265 -6.14 13.96 15.94
C GLN A 265 -7.61 14.06 15.50
N ALA A 266 -8.03 15.21 14.95
CA ALA A 266 -9.38 15.39 14.42
C ALA A 266 -9.66 14.44 13.25
N LEU A 267 -8.70 14.25 12.35
CA LEU A 267 -8.81 13.30 11.24
C LEU A 267 -8.87 11.85 11.71
N MET A 268 -8.05 11.46 12.69
CA MET A 268 -8.12 10.12 13.28
C MET A 268 -9.48 9.85 13.93
N ALA A 269 -10.04 10.82 14.66
CA ALA A 269 -11.35 10.69 15.28
C ALA A 269 -12.46 10.50 14.23
N ARG A 270 -12.43 11.29 13.14
CA ARG A 270 -13.37 11.16 12.01
C ARG A 270 -13.22 9.82 11.29
N TYR A 271 -11.99 9.38 11.04
CA TYR A 271 -11.70 8.07 10.47
C TYR A 271 -12.30 6.96 11.34
N ALA A 272 -12.05 6.98 12.65
CA ALA A 272 -12.57 5.98 13.58
C ALA A 272 -14.11 5.96 13.61
N ALA A 273 -14.76 7.11 13.56
CA ALA A 273 -16.22 7.22 13.57
C ALA A 273 -16.89 6.80 12.24
N THR A 274 -16.17 6.91 11.12
CA THR A 274 -16.77 6.75 9.77
C THR A 274 -16.39 5.43 9.09
N MET A 275 -15.15 4.96 9.27
CA MET A 275 -14.56 3.91 8.44
C MET A 275 -14.16 2.66 9.21
N VAL A 276 -14.18 2.69 10.54
CA VAL A 276 -13.91 1.50 11.37
C VAL A 276 -15.24 0.87 11.74
N PRO A 277 -15.56 -0.35 11.28
CA PRO A 277 -16.80 -1.01 11.64
C PRO A 277 -16.87 -1.23 13.15
N THR A 278 -17.90 -0.71 13.82
CA THR A 278 -18.16 -0.93 15.25
C THR A 278 -18.50 -2.38 15.59
N ASP A 279 -18.94 -3.16 14.60
CA ASP A 279 -19.46 -4.52 14.78
C ASP A 279 -18.42 -5.62 14.50
N ALA A 280 -17.14 -5.28 14.31
CA ALA A 280 -16.05 -6.24 14.07
C ALA A 280 -15.33 -6.70 15.36
N ILE A 281 -15.86 -6.33 16.53
CA ILE A 281 -15.36 -6.74 17.85
C ILE A 281 -16.49 -7.44 18.61
N SER A 282 -16.87 -8.63 18.16
CA SER A 282 -17.66 -9.60 18.94
C SER A 282 -17.25 -11.01 18.57
#